data_AF-A0A960HG06-F1
#
_entry.id   AF-A0A960HG06-F1
#
_cell.length_a   1.000
_cell.length_b   1.000
_cell.length_c   1.000
_cell.angle_alpha   90.00
_cell.angle_beta   90.00
_cell.angle_gamma   90.00
#
_symmetry.space_group_name_H-M   'P 1'
#
loop_
_entity.id
_entity.type
_entity.pdbx_description
1 polymer ?
#
loop_
_entity_poly.entity_id
_entity_poly.type
_entity_poly.pdbx_seq_one_letter_code
_entity_poly.pdbx_strand_id
1 'polypeptide(L)'
;MQLQPVILAVQSALSAQGQLAGGDVAVEEAIEHLVQGLGPVLRQAAFDLAEQAAVEVRAQLPDRVVDVVLVDGDPSLRITDAPVTDADPAAGEDLDARITLRITPTLKTMIEDAAESAGASINGWVLDALSKRARKGTDERGFRSTTTFDL
;
A
#
# COMPACT_ATOMS: atom_id res chain seq x y z
N MET A 1 14.50 7.43 -3.43
CA MET A 1 14.91 8.49 -4.39
C MET A 1 15.49 9.62 -3.58
N GLN A 2 16.59 10.24 -4.02
CA GLN A 2 17.13 11.41 -3.33
C GLN A 2 16.50 12.67 -3.93
N LEU A 3 15.59 13.34 -3.22
CA LEU A 3 14.89 14.51 -3.77
C LEU A 3 15.71 15.78 -3.64
N GLN A 4 16.48 15.90 -2.56
CA GLN A 4 17.23 17.12 -2.26
C GLN A 4 18.18 17.54 -3.40
N PRO A 5 18.96 16.63 -4.03
CA PRO A 5 19.81 17.00 -5.17
C PRO A 5 19.01 17.50 -6.38
N VAL A 6 17.85 16.91 -6.66
CA VAL A 6 16.99 17.28 -7.79
C VAL A 6 16.39 18.67 -7.58
N ILE A 7 15.86 18.92 -6.37
CA ILE A 7 15.30 20.23 -6.01
C ILE A 7 16.38 21.32 -6.11
N LEU A 8 17.58 21.06 -5.58
CA LEU A 8 18.70 21.99 -5.67
C LEU A 8 19.13 22.26 -7.11
N ALA A 9 19.12 21.25 -7.98
CA ALA A 9 19.43 21.42 -9.39
C ALA A 9 18.40 22.34 -10.10
N VAL A 10 17.11 22.15 -9.82
CA VAL A 10 16.04 23.01 -10.38
C VAL A 10 16.17 24.45 -9.87
N GLN A 11 16.39 24.64 -8.57
CA GLN A 11 16.58 25.95 -7.97
C GLN A 11 17.82 26.66 -8.56
N SER A 12 18.94 25.96 -8.67
CA SER A 12 20.17 26.51 -9.27
C SER A 12 19.96 26.88 -10.74
N ALA A 13 19.22 26.08 -11.50
CA ALA A 13 18.91 26.38 -12.89
C ALA A 13 18.06 27.66 -13.01
N LEU A 14 17.04 27.81 -12.16
CA LEU A 14 16.19 29.01 -12.11
C LEU A 14 16.99 30.27 -11.73
N SER A 15 17.85 30.18 -10.71
CA SER A 15 18.74 31.30 -10.32
C SER A 15 19.70 31.69 -11.43
N ALA A 16 20.26 30.72 -12.16
CA ALA A 16 21.14 30.98 -13.31
C ALA A 16 20.40 31.70 -14.45
N GLN A 17 19.11 31.41 -14.67
CA GLN A 17 18.29 32.16 -15.64
C GLN A 17 18.07 33.61 -15.21
N GLY A 18 17.93 33.87 -13.90
CA GLY A 18 17.77 35.24 -13.39
C GLY A 18 18.96 36.13 -13.65
N GLN A 19 20.18 35.59 -13.57
CA GLN A 19 21.41 36.33 -13.87
C GLN A 19 21.50 36.78 -15.34
N LEU A 20 20.78 36.11 -16.25
CA LEU A 20 20.71 36.49 -17.67
C LEU A 20 19.80 37.70 -17.91
N ALA A 21 18.99 38.13 -16.93
CA ALA A 21 18.04 39.23 -17.06
C ALA A 21 18.69 40.64 -17.08
N GLY A 22 20.03 40.73 -17.14
CA GLY A 22 20.72 41.98 -17.42
C GLY A 22 20.95 42.90 -16.21
N GLY A 23 20.87 42.38 -14.98
CA GLY A 23 21.26 43.10 -13.76
C GLY A 23 20.20 44.04 -13.19
N ASP A 24 18.92 43.82 -13.50
CA ASP A 24 17.83 44.50 -12.82
C ASP A 24 17.63 43.90 -11.42
N VAL A 25 17.99 44.68 -10.40
CA VAL A 25 17.91 44.29 -8.97
C VAL A 25 16.49 43.87 -8.58
N ALA A 26 15.46 44.52 -9.12
CA ALA A 26 14.08 44.17 -8.78
C ALA A 26 13.68 42.79 -9.33
N VAL A 27 14.22 42.42 -10.50
CA VAL A 27 14.02 41.10 -11.11
C VAL A 27 14.80 40.04 -10.35
N GLU A 28 16.04 40.33 -9.95
CA GLU A 28 16.85 39.41 -9.13
C GLU A 28 16.18 39.09 -7.78
N GLU A 29 15.70 40.12 -7.07
CA GLU A 29 14.96 39.94 -5.80
C GLU A 29 13.65 39.16 -5.99
N ALA A 30 12.92 39.41 -7.08
CA ALA A 30 11.69 38.67 -7.37
C ALA A 30 11.96 37.18 -7.63
N ILE A 31 13.05 36.86 -8.35
CA ILE A 31 13.46 35.49 -8.63
C ILE A 31 13.94 34.78 -7.35
N GLU A 32 14.69 35.47 -6.49
CA GLU A 32 15.11 34.90 -5.21
C GLU A 32 13.90 34.51 -4.35
N HIS A 33 12.92 35.41 -4.19
CA HIS A 33 11.69 35.11 -3.46
C HIS A 33 10.90 33.95 -4.09
N LEU A 34 10.84 33.88 -5.42
CA LEU A 34 10.21 32.78 -6.13
C LEU A 34 10.91 31.44 -5.84
N VAL A 35 12.24 31.40 -5.96
CA VAL A 35 13.05 30.18 -5.73
C VAL A 35 12.90 29.69 -4.29
N GLN A 36 12.87 30.60 -3.31
CA GLN A 36 12.62 30.27 -1.92
C GLN A 36 11.18 29.73 -1.71
N GLY A 37 10.18 30.32 -2.36
CA GLY A 37 8.79 29.88 -2.29
C GLY A 37 8.51 28.54 -2.98
N LEU A 38 9.29 28.18 -4.01
CA LEU A 38 9.09 26.95 -4.79
C LEU A 38 9.57 25.68 -4.07
N GLY A 39 10.44 25.77 -3.07
CA GLY A 39 11.01 24.60 -2.39
C GLY A 39 9.95 23.59 -1.88
N PRO A 40 8.94 24.02 -1.10
CA PRO A 40 7.86 23.14 -0.64
C PRO A 40 7.02 22.55 -1.78
N VAL A 41 6.74 23.35 -2.83
CA VAL A 41 5.92 22.92 -3.98
C VAL A 41 6.65 21.86 -4.80
N LEU A 42 7.94 22.04 -5.06
CA LEU A 42 8.77 21.05 -5.75
C LEU A 42 8.88 19.74 -4.96
N ARG A 43 8.95 19.83 -3.62
CA ARG A 43 8.94 18.65 -2.75
C ARG A 43 7.62 17.89 -2.87
N GLN A 44 6.48 18.59 -2.81
CA GLN A 44 5.17 17.96 -2.97
C GLN A 44 5.04 17.30 -4.35
N ALA A 45 5.40 18.01 -5.43
CA ALA A 45 5.34 17.46 -6.77
C ALA A 45 6.21 16.20 -6.95
N ALA A 46 7.35 16.14 -6.25
CA ALA A 46 8.19 14.95 -6.25
C ALA A 46 7.57 13.76 -5.49
N PHE A 47 6.80 14.01 -4.43
CA PHE A 47 6.02 12.97 -3.76
C PHE A 47 4.90 12.44 -4.64
N ASP A 48 4.16 13.34 -5.30
CA ASP A 48 3.08 12.96 -6.23
C ASP A 48 3.66 12.11 -7.40
N LEU A 49 4.83 12.49 -7.92
CA LEU A 49 5.53 11.71 -8.94
C LEU A 49 5.98 10.34 -8.44
N ALA A 50 6.47 10.24 -7.20
CA ALA A 50 6.85 8.96 -6.60
C ALA A 50 5.64 8.03 -6.42
N GLU A 51 4.48 8.59 -6.05
CA GLU A 51 3.22 7.85 -5.95
C GLU A 51 2.77 7.34 -7.32
N GLN A 52 2.78 8.18 -8.35
CA GLN A 52 2.47 7.78 -9.72
C GLN A 52 3.41 6.67 -10.22
N ALA A 53 4.71 6.80 -9.96
CA ALA A 53 5.70 5.78 -10.31
C ALA A 53 5.43 4.46 -9.58
N ALA A 54 5.03 4.49 -8.30
CA ALA A 54 4.68 3.28 -7.56
C ALA A 54 3.46 2.57 -8.17
N VAL A 55 2.44 3.32 -8.59
CA VAL A 55 1.26 2.78 -9.28
C VAL A 55 1.66 2.10 -10.59
N GLU A 56 2.50 2.75 -11.39
CA GLU A 56 2.96 2.21 -12.67
C GLU A 56 3.80 0.94 -12.50
N VAL A 57 4.74 0.94 -11.55
CA VAL A 57 5.58 -0.23 -11.25
C VAL A 57 4.73 -1.37 -10.71
N ARG A 58 3.75 -1.09 -9.85
CA ARG A 58 2.79 -2.09 -9.34
C ARG A 58 1.98 -2.73 -10.46
N ALA A 59 1.56 -1.95 -11.46
CA ALA A 59 0.83 -2.48 -12.61
C ALA A 59 1.67 -3.46 -13.46
N GLN A 60 3.01 -3.36 -13.40
CA GLN A 60 3.93 -4.25 -14.10
C GLN A 60 4.34 -5.48 -13.28
N LEU A 61 4.07 -5.49 -11.96
CA LEU A 61 4.47 -6.55 -11.03
C LEU A 61 3.24 -7.08 -10.25
N PRO A 62 2.38 -7.90 -10.88
CA PRO A 62 1.09 -8.31 -10.30
C PRO A 62 1.23 -9.23 -9.07
N ASP A 63 2.38 -9.87 -8.88
CA ASP A 63 2.73 -10.77 -7.77
C ASP A 63 3.53 -10.07 -6.66
N ARG A 64 3.65 -8.73 -6.73
CA ARG A 64 4.40 -7.90 -5.79
C ARG A 64 3.56 -6.74 -5.29
N VAL A 65 3.82 -6.33 -4.06
CA VAL A 65 3.33 -5.07 -3.50
C VAL A 65 4.43 -4.03 -3.66
N VAL A 66 4.06 -2.84 -4.13
CA VAL A 66 4.96 -1.71 -4.30
C VAL A 66 4.43 -0.57 -3.44
N ASP A 67 5.19 -0.24 -2.39
CA ASP A 67 4.89 0.83 -1.45
C ASP A 67 5.85 2.01 -1.61
N VAL A 68 5.34 3.22 -1.41
CA VAL A 68 6.18 4.41 -1.21
C VAL A 68 6.44 4.54 0.29
N VAL A 69 7.68 4.37 0.71
CA VAL A 69 8.11 4.54 2.10
C VAL A 69 9.01 5.75 2.25
N LEU A 70 8.93 6.42 3.38
CA LEU A 70 9.85 7.50 3.72
C LEU A 70 11.10 6.93 4.40
N VAL A 71 12.27 7.26 3.89
CA VAL A 71 13.57 6.96 4.49
C VAL A 71 14.33 8.27 4.62
N ASP A 72 14.67 8.66 5.84
CA ASP A 72 15.36 9.93 6.13
C ASP A 72 14.65 11.18 5.56
N GLY A 73 13.32 11.11 5.40
CA GLY A 73 12.50 12.20 4.84
C GLY A 73 12.39 12.22 3.32
N ASP A 74 13.00 11.26 2.63
CA ASP A 74 12.93 11.08 1.19
C ASP A 74 12.05 9.85 0.81
N PRO A 75 11.21 9.93 -0.25
CA PRO A 75 10.42 8.80 -0.72
C PRO A 75 11.31 7.73 -1.36
N SER A 76 11.04 6.48 -1.06
CA SER A 76 11.68 5.31 -1.63
C SER A 76 10.65 4.26 -1.99
N LEU A 77 10.83 3.58 -3.12
CA LEU A 77 9.98 2.47 -3.52
C LEU A 77 10.46 1.20 -2.83
N ARG A 78 9.57 0.56 -2.08
CA ARG A 78 9.80 -0.75 -1.47
C ARG A 78 8.95 -1.76 -2.20
N ILE A 79 9.60 -2.81 -2.71
CA ILE A 79 8.95 -3.93 -3.35
C ILE A 79 8.98 -5.10 -2.39
N THR A 80 7.82 -5.67 -2.10
CA THR A 80 7.67 -6.87 -1.27
C THR A 80 6.90 -7.91 -2.06
N ASP A 81 7.06 -9.18 -1.67
CA ASP A 81 6.20 -10.23 -2.18
C ASP A 81 4.76 -9.89 -1.81
N ALA A 82 3.85 -9.92 -2.79
CA ALA A 82 2.45 -9.82 -2.45
C ALA A 82 2.14 -11.01 -1.54
N PRO A 83 1.45 -10.81 -0.40
CA PRO A 83 0.98 -11.95 0.36
C PRO A 83 0.21 -12.84 -0.63
N VAL A 84 0.48 -14.14 -0.57
CA VAL A 84 -0.36 -15.14 -1.25
C VAL A 84 -1.70 -15.12 -0.53
N THR A 85 -2.49 -14.09 -0.79
CA THR A 85 -3.92 -14.18 -0.71
C THR A 85 -4.25 -15.11 -1.87
N ASP A 86 -4.42 -16.40 -1.59
CA ASP A 86 -5.32 -17.21 -2.39
C ASP A 86 -6.52 -16.31 -2.63
N ALA A 87 -6.68 -15.85 -3.87
CA ALA A 87 -7.67 -14.84 -4.24
C ALA A 87 -8.94 -15.18 -3.51
N ASP A 88 -9.28 -14.39 -2.48
CA ASP A 88 -10.47 -14.67 -1.71
C ASP A 88 -11.60 -14.46 -2.70
N PRO A 89 -12.40 -15.48 -3.05
CA PRO A 89 -13.55 -15.25 -3.92
C PRO A 89 -14.50 -14.18 -3.34
N ALA A 90 -14.34 -13.81 -2.06
CA ALA A 90 -15.03 -12.72 -1.37
C ALA A 90 -14.39 -11.32 -1.52
N ALA A 91 -13.27 -11.13 -2.23
CA ALA A 91 -12.63 -9.80 -2.37
C ALA A 91 -13.46 -8.78 -3.18
N GLY A 92 -14.56 -9.21 -3.80
CA GLY A 92 -15.57 -8.36 -4.45
C GLY A 92 -16.92 -8.34 -3.74
N GLU A 93 -17.04 -8.99 -2.58
CA GLU A 93 -18.26 -8.97 -1.77
C GLU A 93 -18.10 -7.99 -0.61
N ASP A 94 -19.03 -7.05 -0.50
CA ASP A 94 -19.10 -6.17 0.67
C ASP A 94 -19.37 -7.03 1.92
N LEU A 95 -18.67 -6.75 3.02
CA LEU A 95 -18.86 -7.41 4.33
C LEU A 95 -20.17 -6.93 5.00
N ASP A 96 -21.31 -7.07 4.32
CA ASP A 96 -22.62 -6.59 4.74
C ASP A 96 -23.39 -7.59 5.62
N ALA A 97 -23.04 -8.87 5.52
CA ALA A 97 -23.61 -9.96 6.28
C ALA A 97 -23.24 -9.88 7.77
N ARG A 98 -24.27 -9.88 8.64
CA ARG A 98 -24.12 -9.81 10.10
C ARG A 98 -24.46 -11.14 10.76
N ILE A 99 -23.59 -11.60 11.66
CA ILE A 99 -23.79 -12.82 12.45
C ILE A 99 -23.77 -12.47 13.94
N THR A 100 -24.81 -12.86 14.67
CA THR A 100 -24.85 -12.78 16.14
C THR A 100 -24.67 -14.18 16.72
N LEU A 101 -23.54 -14.43 17.39
CA LEU A 101 -23.20 -15.73 17.96
C LEU A 101 -23.33 -15.71 19.49
N ARG A 102 -23.94 -16.75 20.06
CA ARG A 102 -23.95 -16.98 21.51
C ARG A 102 -22.87 -18.02 21.84
N ILE A 103 -21.87 -17.60 22.59
CA ILE A 103 -20.73 -18.44 23.00
C ILE A 103 -20.63 -18.51 24.52
N THR A 104 -19.88 -19.50 25.01
CA THR A 104 -19.54 -19.56 26.43
C THR A 104 -18.55 -18.44 26.80
N PRO A 105 -18.54 -17.99 28.07
CA PRO A 105 -17.57 -16.98 28.52
C PRO A 105 -16.11 -17.42 28.33
N THR A 106 -15.84 -18.71 28.55
CA THR A 106 -14.51 -19.29 28.36
C THR A 106 -14.02 -19.18 26.93
N LEU A 107 -14.89 -19.43 25.95
CA LEU A 107 -14.53 -19.35 24.53
C LEU A 107 -14.31 -17.90 24.11
N LYS A 108 -15.08 -16.95 24.66
CA LYS A 108 -14.88 -15.51 24.43
C LYS A 108 -13.46 -15.08 24.81
N THR A 109 -13.01 -15.44 26.02
CA THR A 109 -11.66 -15.10 26.50
C THR A 109 -10.57 -15.73 25.63
N MET A 110 -10.71 -17.01 25.26
CA MET A 110 -9.72 -17.67 24.37
C MET A 110 -9.59 -16.99 23.00
N ILE A 111 -10.70 -16.49 22.45
CA ILE A 111 -10.70 -15.75 21.18
C ILE A 111 -10.01 -14.39 21.35
N GLU A 112 -10.29 -13.68 22.45
CA GLU A 112 -9.68 -12.38 22.75
C GLU A 112 -8.15 -12.51 22.88
N ASP A 113 -7.67 -13.48 23.66
CA ASP A 113 -6.23 -13.74 23.85
C ASP A 113 -5.53 -14.14 22.53
N ALA A 114 -6.20 -14.96 21.72
CA ALA A 114 -5.65 -15.42 20.43
C ALA A 114 -5.60 -14.29 19.39
N ALA A 115 -6.59 -13.40 19.38
CA ALA A 115 -6.60 -12.23 18.52
C ALA A 115 -5.51 -11.23 18.92
N GLU A 116 -5.34 -10.97 20.21
CA GLU A 116 -4.27 -10.11 20.75
C GLU A 116 -2.88 -10.66 20.42
N SER A 117 -2.66 -11.95 20.64
CA SER A 117 -1.39 -12.63 20.31
C SER A 117 -1.05 -12.57 18.82
N ALA A 118 -2.07 -12.55 17.95
CA ALA A 118 -1.93 -12.43 16.51
C ALA A 118 -1.85 -10.97 16.02
N GLY A 119 -1.97 -9.98 16.91
CA GLY A 119 -2.01 -8.55 16.55
C GLY A 119 -3.21 -8.17 15.67
N ALA A 120 -4.29 -8.95 15.73
CA ALA A 120 -5.47 -8.79 14.88
C ALA A 120 -6.68 -8.32 15.70
N SER A 121 -7.65 -7.66 15.06
CA SER A 121 -8.94 -7.43 15.70
C SER A 121 -9.67 -8.76 15.92
N ILE A 122 -10.49 -8.85 16.97
CA ILE A 122 -11.29 -10.05 17.26
C ILE A 122 -12.10 -10.47 16.03
N ASN A 123 -12.76 -9.52 15.37
CA ASN A 123 -13.57 -9.80 14.18
C ASN A 123 -12.71 -10.34 13.02
N GLY A 124 -11.54 -9.74 12.78
CA GLY A 124 -10.62 -10.19 11.73
C GLY A 124 -10.07 -11.59 12.01
N TRP A 125 -9.71 -11.87 13.27
CA TRP A 125 -9.23 -13.18 13.68
C TRP A 125 -10.31 -14.26 13.55
N VAL A 126 -11.55 -13.97 13.97
CA VAL A 126 -12.68 -14.89 13.82
C VAL A 126 -13.01 -15.15 12.36
N LEU A 127 -12.99 -14.10 11.52
CA LEU A 127 -13.21 -14.24 10.08
C LEU A 127 -12.18 -15.16 9.43
N ASP A 128 -10.88 -14.97 9.72
CA ASP A 128 -9.79 -15.81 9.21
C ASP A 128 -9.91 -17.28 9.70
N ALA A 129 -10.24 -17.49 10.97
CA ALA A 129 -10.44 -18.83 11.51
C ALA A 129 -11.62 -19.57 10.84
N LEU A 130 -12.72 -18.86 10.58
CA LEU A 130 -13.90 -19.41 9.90
C LEU A 130 -13.63 -19.66 8.42
N SER A 131 -12.96 -18.73 7.72
CA SER A 131 -12.66 -18.85 6.29
C SER A 131 -11.74 -20.05 6.00
N LYS A 132 -10.68 -20.23 6.79
CA LYS A 132 -9.77 -21.38 6.71
C LYS A 132 -10.50 -22.71 6.82
N ARG A 133 -11.46 -22.82 7.76
CA ARG A 133 -12.21 -24.06 7.98
C ARG A 133 -13.29 -24.29 6.93
N ALA A 134 -13.95 -23.22 6.46
CA ALA A 134 -14.96 -23.29 5.40
C ALA A 134 -14.35 -23.73 4.06
N ARG A 135 -13.16 -23.24 3.71
CA ARG A 135 -12.44 -23.64 2.48
C ARG A 135 -12.03 -25.11 2.50
N LYS A 136 -11.49 -25.60 3.62
CA LYS A 136 -11.08 -27.01 3.78
C LYS A 136 -12.22 -28.01 3.52
N GLY A 137 -13.44 -27.70 3.94
CA GLY A 137 -14.60 -28.58 3.73
C GLY A 137 -15.12 -28.61 2.28
N THR A 138 -14.68 -27.71 1.42
CA THR A 138 -15.03 -27.69 -0.01
C THR A 138 -14.07 -28.54 -0.84
N ASP A 139 -12.80 -28.58 -0.46
CA ASP A 139 -11.76 -29.34 -1.15
C ASP A 139 -11.90 -30.87 -0.94
N GLU A 140 -12.28 -31.31 0.26
CA GLU A 140 -12.43 -32.74 0.58
C GLU A 140 -13.65 -33.42 -0.09
N ARG A 141 -14.61 -32.66 -0.66
CA ARG A 141 -15.79 -33.21 -1.34
C ARG A 141 -15.55 -33.59 -2.81
N GLY A 142 -14.32 -33.44 -3.31
CA GLY A 142 -13.93 -33.76 -4.70
C GLY A 142 -13.59 -35.24 -5.00
N PHE A 143 -13.73 -36.17 -4.04
CA PHE A 143 -13.38 -37.58 -4.28
C PHE A 143 -14.46 -38.30 -5.11
N ARG A 144 -14.30 -38.31 -6.44
CA ARG A 144 -15.11 -39.10 -7.39
C ARG A 144 -14.89 -40.60 -7.13
N SER A 145 -15.87 -41.27 -6.55
CA SER A 145 -16.00 -42.73 -6.63
C SER A 145 -16.36 -43.12 -8.06
N THR A 146 -15.36 -43.43 -8.90
CA THR A 146 -15.59 -44.24 -10.09
C THR A 146 -15.83 -45.68 -9.62
N THR A 147 -17.07 -46.01 -9.30
CA THR A 147 -17.50 -47.40 -9.28
C THR A 147 -17.74 -47.79 -10.73
N THR A 148 -16.75 -48.43 -11.35
CA THR A 148 -16.92 -49.15 -12.60
C THR A 148 -17.94 -50.25 -12.36
N PHE A 149 -19.14 -50.11 -12.92
CA PHE A 149 -20.10 -51.20 -13.01
C PHE A 149 -19.78 -51.98 -14.29
N ASP A 150 -19.33 -53.22 -14.10
CA ASP A 150 -19.24 -54.24 -15.14
C ASP A 150 -20.40 -55.23 -14.91
N LEU A 151 -21.27 -55.36 -15.93
CA LEU A 151 -22.09 -56.51 -16.37
C LEU A 151 -23.35 -56.07 -17.11
#